data_AF-A0A1H2I9Z4-F1
#
_entry.id   AF-A0A1H2I9Z4-F1
#
_cell.length_a   1.000
_cell.length_b   1.000
_cell.length_c   1.000
_cell.angle_alpha   90.00
_cell.angle_beta   90.00
_cell.angle_gamma   90.00
#
_symmetry.space_group_name_H-M   'P 1'
#
loop_
_entity.id
_entity.type
_entity.pdbx_description
1 polymer ?
#
loop_
_entity_poly.entity_id
_entity_poly.type
_entity_poly.pdbx_seq_one_letter_code
_entity_poly.pdbx_strand_id
1 'polypeptide(L)' 'MLEATLAQLEGLVADLLQQNQTLSQNCQQLEQQLRQAREENENLQMAALEQEEQQTAALARLQALVQRAGASNVA' A
#
# COMPACT_ATOMS: atom_id res chain seq x y z
N MET A 1 54.79 10.24 4.75
CA MET A 1 54.07 9.29 3.87
C MET A 1 53.03 8.49 4.65
N LEU A 2 53.38 7.85 5.77
CA LEU A 2 52.44 7.11 6.64
C LEU A 2 51.32 7.97 7.25
N GLU A 3 51.64 9.18 7.73
CA GLU A 3 50.63 10.10 8.29
C GLU A 3 49.61 10.56 7.24
N ALA A 4 50.05 10.80 6.00
CA ALA A 4 49.15 11.17 4.91
C ALA A 4 48.21 10.02 4.51
N THR A 5 48.67 8.77 4.54
CA THR A 5 47.83 7.60 4.29
C THR A 5 46.84 7.32 5.43
N LEU A 6 47.22 7.63 6.68
CA LEU A 6 46.32 7.49 7.83
C LEU A 6 45.16 8.49 7.76
N ALA A 7 45.47 9.76 7.46
CA ALA A 7 44.46 10.80 7.31
C ALA A 7 43.47 10.51 6.16
N GLN A 8 43.94 9.91 5.06
CA GLN A 8 43.06 9.50 3.96
C GLN A 8 42.12 8.36 4.36
N LEU A 9 42.60 7.38 5.15
CA LEU A 9 41.78 6.30 5.68
C LEU A 9 40.72 6.82 6.66
N GLU A 10 41.08 7.75 7.54
CA GLU A 10 40.14 8.38 8.47
C GLU A 10 39.04 9.15 7.73
N GLY A 11 39.39 9.89 6.67
CA GLY A 11 38.42 10.56 5.81
C GLY A 11 37.47 9.57 5.13
N LEU A 12 38.01 8.50 4.52
CA LEU A 12 37.20 7.46 3.88
C LEU A 12 36.27 6.75 4.86
N VAL A 13 36.74 6.47 6.07
CA VAL A 13 35.91 5.87 7.14
C VAL A 13 34.80 6.82 7.57
N ALA A 14 35.08 8.11 7.70
CA ALA A 14 34.05 9.10 8.01
C ALA A 14 32.98 9.18 6.91
N ASP A 15 33.40 9.19 5.63
CA ASP A 15 32.49 9.19 4.48
C ASP A 15 31.64 7.92 4.44
N LEU A 16 32.24 6.75 4.66
CA LEU A 16 31.52 5.47 4.70
C LEU A 16 30.53 5.40 5.86
N LEU A 17 30.87 5.93 7.04
CA LEU A 17 29.96 6.01 8.18
C LEU A 17 28.77 6.92 7.88
N GLN A 18 29.02 8.08 7.25
CA GLN A 18 27.96 9.00 6.86
C GLN A 18 27.03 8.38 5.80
N GLN A 19 27.59 7.72 4.80
CA GLN A 19 26.81 7.00 3.79
C GLN A 19 25.99 5.88 4.41
N ASN A 20 26.56 5.10 5.33
CA ASN A 20 25.84 4.02 6.00
C ASN A 20 24.67 4.55 6.84
N GLN A 21 24.85 5.66 7.56
CA GLN A 21 23.76 6.31 8.29
C GLN A 21 22.65 6.78 7.35
N THR A 22 23.02 7.41 6.23
CA THR A 22 22.05 7.86 5.23
C THR A 22 21.26 6.69 4.64
N LEU A 23 21.95 5.61 4.26
CA LEU A 23 21.33 4.41 3.75
C LEU A 23 20.40 3.76 4.78
N SER A 24 20.81 3.70 6.04
CA SER A 24 19.99 3.15 7.13
C SER A 24 18.71 3.97 7.33
N GLN A 25 18.81 5.30 7.34
CA GLN A 25 17.65 6.19 7.42
C GLN A 25 16.70 6.01 6.23
N ASN A 26 17.25 5.94 5.01
CA ASN A 26 16.45 5.72 3.80
C ASN A 26 15.75 4.36 3.84
N CYS A 27 16.43 3.30 4.29
CA CYS A 27 15.80 1.99 4.46
C CYS A 27 14.62 2.05 5.44
N GLN A 28 14.80 2.69 6.60
CA GLN A 28 13.72 2.85 7.58
C GLN A 28 12.53 3.63 7.00
N GLN A 29 12.81 4.69 6.24
CA GLN A 29 11.76 5.49 5.59
C GLN A 29 11.02 4.68 4.52
N LEU A 30 11.73 3.93 3.68
CA LEU A 30 11.14 3.07 2.65
C LEU A 30 10.31 1.95 3.27
N GLU A 31 10.77 1.33 4.36
CA GLU A 31 10.01 0.32 5.09
C GLU A 31 8.72 0.88 5.69
N GLN A 32 8.74 2.14 6.16
CA GLN A 32 7.55 2.81 6.66
C GLN A 32 6.56 3.11 5.52
N GLN A 33 7.04 3.63 4.39
CA GLN A 33 6.22 3.88 3.21
C GLN A 33 5.60 2.59 2.67
N LEU A 34 6.38 1.50 2.64
CA LEU A 34 5.90 0.18 2.22
C LEU A 34 4.78 -0.33 3.14
N ARG A 35 4.94 -0.18 4.46
CA ARG A 35 3.90 -0.56 5.42
C ARG A 35 2.62 0.24 5.20
N GLN A 36 2.75 1.56 5.10
CA GLN A 36 1.60 2.43 4.87
C GLN A 36 0.88 2.10 3.55
N ALA A 37 1.62 1.90 2.47
CA ALA A 37 1.03 1.54 1.17
C ALA A 37 0.32 0.18 1.20
N ARG A 38 0.82 -0.78 2.00
CA ARG A 38 0.14 -2.07 2.21
C ARG A 38 -1.17 -1.91 2.98
N GLU A 39 -1.16 -1.14 4.06
CA GLU A 39 -2.37 -0.84 4.84
C GLU A 39 -3.42 -0.12 3.98
N GLU A 40 -3.01 0.87 3.19
CA GLU A 40 -3.88 1.55 2.23
C GLU A 40 -4.46 0.58 1.18
N ASN A 41 -3.64 -0.36 0.69
CA ASN A 41 -4.09 -1.37 -0.27
C ASN A 41 -5.10 -2.35 0.36
N GLU A 42 -4.85 -2.83 1.57
CA GLU A 42 -5.77 -3.70 2.32
C GLU A 42 -7.12 -3.00 2.56
N ASN A 43 -7.09 -1.72 2.94
CA ASN A 43 -8.29 -0.91 3.11
C ASN A 43 -9.08 -0.76 1.80
N LEU A 44 -8.40 -0.48 0.68
CA LEU A 44 -9.04 -0.38 -0.64
C LEU A 44 -9.64 -1.72 -1.09
N GLN A 45 -8.96 -2.84 -0.84
CA GLN A 45 -9.49 -4.17 -1.13
C GLN A 45 -10.75 -4.47 -0.31
N MET A 46 -10.74 -4.14 0.99
CA MET A 46 -11.89 -4.32 1.86
C MET A 46 -13.09 -3.48 1.39
N ALA A 47 -12.86 -2.21 1.05
CA ALA A 47 -13.91 -1.33 0.50
C ALA A 47 -14.47 -1.84 -0.84
N ALA A 48 -13.62 -2.41 -1.70
CA ALA A 48 -14.07 -3.00 -2.96
C ALA A 48 -14.97 -4.21 -2.74
N LEU A 49 -14.64 -5.09 -1.79
CA LEU A 49 -15.47 -6.25 -1.42
C LEU A 49 -16.84 -5.81 -0.87
N GLU A 50 -16.85 -4.84 0.05
CA GLU A 50 -18.11 -4.28 0.59
C GLU A 50 -18.98 -3.69 -0.52
N GLN A 51 -18.37 -3.01 -1.49
CA GLN A 51 -19.09 -2.46 -2.63
C GLN A 51 -19.67 -3.56 -3.54
N GLU A 52 -18.92 -4.64 -3.78
CA GLU A 52 -19.39 -5.79 -4.56
C GLU A 52 -20.59 -6.47 -3.91
N GLU A 53 -20.56 -6.65 -2.58
CA GLU A 53 -21.68 -7.20 -1.82
C GLU A 53 -22.93 -6.32 -1.93
N GLN A 54 -22.76 -5.00 -1.78
CA GLN A 54 -23.86 -4.04 -1.92
C GLN A 54 -24.47 -4.07 -3.33
N GLN A 55 -23.63 -4.12 -4.37
CA GLN A 55 -24.09 -4.20 -5.75
C GLN A 55 -24.83 -5.51 -6.01
N THR A 56 -24.32 -6.64 -5.52
CA THR A 56 -24.96 -7.95 -5.65
C THR A 56 -26.34 -7.96 -4.96
N ALA A 57 -26.43 -7.41 -3.76
CA ALA A 57 -27.71 -7.26 -3.06
C ALA A 57 -28.69 -6.34 -3.81
N ALA A 58 -28.20 -5.25 -4.39
CA ALA A 58 -29.02 -4.35 -5.20
C ALA A 58 -29.53 -5.03 -6.48
N LEU A 59 -28.68 -5.80 -7.17
CA LEU A 59 -29.06 -6.59 -8.34
C LEU A 59 -30.13 -7.63 -8.00
N ALA A 60 -29.97 -8.37 -6.91
CA ALA A 60 -30.97 -9.35 -6.46
C ALA A 60 -32.32 -8.68 -6.16
N ARG A 61 -32.30 -7.51 -5.49
CA ARG A 61 -33.52 -6.71 -5.24
C ARG A 61 -34.18 -6.25 -6.54
N LEU A 62 -33.41 -5.74 -7.49
CA LEU A 62 -33.92 -5.32 -8.79
C LEU A 62 -34.54 -6.51 -9.56
N GLN A 63 -33.89 -7.67 -9.57
CA GLN A 63 -34.43 -8.88 -10.20
C GLN A 63 -35.77 -9.30 -9.55
N ALA A 64 -35.86 -9.28 -8.22
CA ALA A 64 -37.10 -9.57 -7.51
C ALA A 64 -38.22 -8.57 -7.84
N LEU A 65 -37.88 -7.28 -7.95
CA LEU A 65 -38.83 -6.24 -8.37
C LEU A 65 -39.33 -6.45 -9.80
N VAL A 66 -38.43 -6.76 -10.73
CA VAL A 66 -38.79 -7.06 -12.13
C VAL A 66 -39.68 -8.29 -12.22
N GLN A 67 -39.36 -9.36 -11.49
CA GLN A 67 -40.20 -10.56 -11.46
C GLN A 67 -41.60 -10.25 -10.92
N ARG A 68 -41.70 -9.45 -9.85
CA ARG A 68 -42.99 -9.05 -9.28
C ARG A 68 -43.81 -8.19 -10.26
N ALA A 69 -43.18 -7.19 -10.88
CA ALA A 69 -43.84 -6.34 -11.87
C ALA A 69 -44.30 -7.15 -13.10
N GLY A 70 -43.47 -8.08 -13.58
CA GLY A 70 -43.81 -8.99 -14.67
C GLY A 70 -44.96 -9.94 -14.32
N ALA A 71 -44.98 -10.49 -13.10
CA ALA A 71 -46.08 -11.33 -12.62
C ALA A 71 -47.39 -10.56 -12.41
N SER A 72 -47.33 -9.28 -12.02
CA SER A 72 -48.50 -8.40 -11.91
C SER A 72 -49.09 -7.98 -13.26
N ASN A 73 -48.34 -8.12 -14.37
CA ASN A 73 -48.78 -7.70 -15.71
C ASN A 73 -49.40 -8.86 -16.53
N VAL A 74 -49.47 -10.07 -15.96
CA VAL A 74 -50.01 -11.30 -16.57
C VAL A 74 -51.29 -11.79 -15.83
N ALA A 75 -51.76 -11.08 -14.81
CA ALA A 75 -53.03 -11.31 -14.11
C ALA A 75 -54.06 -10.26 -14.50
#